data_AF-A0A367LX95-F1
#
_entry.id   AF-A0A367LX95-F1
#
_cell.length_a   1.000
_cell.length_b   1.000
_cell.length_c   1.000
_cell.angle_alpha   90.00
_cell.angle_beta   90.00
_cell.angle_gamma   90.00
#
_symmetry.space_group_name_H-M   'P 1'
#
loop_
_entity.id
_entity.type
_entity.pdbx_description
1 polymer ?
#
loop_
_entity_poly.entity_id
_entity_poly.type
_entity_poly.pdbx_seq_one_letter_code
_entity_poly.pdbx_strand_id
1 'polypeptide(L)'
;AGVTASLTGCSAEKPASGLEKVRESDLPFLRALLPVMLLGAVSAEQMPKAVEGAIQSLDHNLARLSPEMFKLTQQLFDVLALPLTRGPLTGIWGSWENASGDDVRAFLSRWENSFIGLLRMGHSSLMQLA
;
A
#
# COMPACT_ATOMS: atom_id res chain seq x y z
N ALA A 1 2.72 -0.74 -31.95
CA ALA A 1 1.44 -1.06 -31.31
C ALA A 1 1.72 -1.34 -29.84
N GLY A 2 1.30 -0.46 -28.94
CA GLY A 2 1.55 -0.60 -27.50
C GLY A 2 0.59 -1.61 -26.90
N VAL A 3 1.11 -2.58 -26.16
CA VAL A 3 0.30 -3.53 -25.40
C VAL A 3 -0.25 -2.78 -24.19
N THR A 4 -1.50 -2.32 -24.28
CA THR A 4 -2.27 -1.95 -23.09
C THR A 4 -2.62 -3.24 -22.37
N ALA A 5 -1.79 -3.66 -21.42
CA ALA A 5 -2.14 -4.71 -20.49
C ALA A 5 -3.27 -4.19 -19.59
N SER A 6 -4.51 -4.44 -20.00
CA SER A 6 -5.66 -4.22 -19.15
C SER A 6 -5.56 -5.17 -17.97
N LEU A 7 -5.29 -4.65 -16.77
CA LEU A 7 -5.39 -5.38 -15.50
C LEU A 7 -6.88 -5.62 -15.17
N THR A 8 -7.63 -6.25 -16.08
CA THR A 8 -9.06 -6.55 -15.93
C THR A 8 -9.33 -7.81 -15.11
N GLY A 9 -8.32 -8.33 -14.41
CA GLY A 9 -8.37 -9.66 -13.77
C GLY A 9 -8.59 -9.68 -12.25
N CYS A 10 -8.46 -8.56 -11.56
CA CYS A 10 -8.86 -8.49 -10.15
C CYS A 10 -10.37 -8.21 -10.13
N SER A 11 -11.17 -9.24 -9.90
CA SER A 11 -12.56 -9.06 -9.47
C SER A 11 -12.63 -7.94 -8.45
N ALA A 12 -13.65 -7.08 -8.50
CA ALA A 12 -13.85 -6.07 -7.47
C ALA A 12 -13.95 -6.76 -6.10
N GLU A 13 -12.83 -6.80 -5.38
CA GLU A 13 -12.76 -7.42 -4.08
C GLU A 13 -13.56 -6.57 -3.11
N LYS A 14 -14.30 -7.25 -2.23
CA LYS A 14 -15.16 -6.59 -1.26
C LYS A 14 -14.29 -5.79 -0.28
N PRO A 15 -14.79 -4.64 0.21
CA PRO A 15 -14.20 -3.97 1.36
C PRO A 15 -14.02 -4.95 2.52
N ALA A 16 -12.97 -4.75 3.30
CA ALA A 16 -12.75 -5.55 4.49
C ALA A 16 -13.85 -5.33 5.54
N SER A 17 -14.05 -6.30 6.41
CA SER A 17 -15.10 -6.19 7.44
C SER A 17 -14.92 -4.92 8.29
N GLY A 18 -15.92 -4.04 8.26
CA GLY A 18 -15.92 -2.79 9.02
C GLY A 18 -15.26 -1.59 8.32
N LEU A 19 -14.86 -1.74 7.05
CA LEU A 19 -14.31 -0.69 6.19
C LEU A 19 -15.22 -0.46 4.96
N GLU A 20 -15.15 0.72 4.36
CA GLU A 20 -15.97 1.13 3.21
C GLU A 20 -15.25 0.97 1.86
N LYS A 21 -13.93 1.14 1.84
CA LYS A 21 -13.12 1.30 0.63
C LYS A 21 -11.88 0.41 0.59
N VAL A 22 -11.17 0.27 1.71
CA VAL A 22 -10.02 -0.63 1.85
C VAL A 22 -10.50 -2.08 1.75
N ARG A 23 -9.86 -2.87 0.90
CA ARG A 23 -10.21 -4.27 0.63
C ARG A 23 -9.41 -5.21 1.52
N GLU A 24 -9.90 -6.44 1.67
CA GLU A 24 -9.18 -7.49 2.43
C GLU A 24 -7.76 -7.73 1.90
N SER A 25 -7.57 -7.66 0.57
CA SER A 25 -6.27 -7.84 -0.08
C SER A 25 -5.28 -6.69 0.15
N ASP A 26 -5.77 -5.51 0.53
CA ASP A 26 -4.93 -4.35 0.85
C ASP A 26 -4.31 -4.48 2.26
N LEU A 27 -4.97 -5.20 3.16
CA LEU A 27 -4.61 -5.25 4.59
C LEU A 27 -3.21 -5.82 4.88
N PRO A 28 -2.74 -6.92 4.27
CA PRO A 28 -1.39 -7.42 4.53
C PRO A 28 -0.32 -6.37 4.22
N PHE A 29 -0.48 -5.65 3.11
CA PHE A 29 0.43 -4.58 2.73
C PHE A 29 0.37 -3.41 3.73
N LEU A 30 -0.83 -2.91 4.03
CA LEU A 30 -1.00 -1.78 4.95
C LEU A 30 -0.46 -2.10 6.35
N ARG A 31 -0.67 -3.32 6.85
CA ARG A 31 -0.16 -3.77 8.15
C ARG A 31 1.35 -3.95 8.18
N ALA A 32 2.00 -4.20 7.03
CA ALA A 32 3.46 -4.19 6.93
C ALA A 32 4.02 -2.76 6.81
N LEU A 33 3.32 -1.87 6.08
CA LEU A 33 3.78 -0.51 5.79
C LEU A 33 3.63 0.44 6.99
N LEU A 34 2.43 0.51 7.58
CA LEU A 34 2.07 1.54 8.56
C LEU A 34 2.96 1.54 9.82
N PRO A 35 3.37 0.40 10.41
CA PRO A 35 4.30 0.41 11.54
C PRO A 35 5.63 1.09 11.23
N VAL A 36 6.10 0.99 9.97
CA VAL A 36 7.34 1.64 9.52
C VAL A 36 7.14 3.14 9.37
N MET A 37 6.00 3.57 8.85
CA MET A 37 5.67 4.99 8.71
C MET A 37 5.44 5.69 10.07
N LEU A 38 4.89 4.97 11.04
CA LEU A 38 4.59 5.47 12.38
C LEU A 38 5.78 5.34 13.35
N LEU A 39 6.90 4.78 12.91
CA LEU A 39 8.06 4.54 13.77
C LEU A 39 8.61 5.85 14.33
N GLY A 40 8.79 5.91 15.65
CA GLY A 40 9.25 7.11 16.36
C GLY A 40 8.14 8.12 16.68
N ALA A 41 6.97 8.04 16.04
CA ALA A 41 5.79 8.84 16.38
C ALA A 41 4.90 8.15 17.42
N VAL A 42 4.94 6.82 17.50
CA VAL A 42 4.11 5.99 18.39
C VAL A 42 4.99 5.06 19.22
N SER A 43 4.65 4.83 20.48
CA SER A 43 5.34 3.85 21.32
C SER A 43 5.07 2.41 20.84
N ALA A 44 5.98 1.48 21.12
CA ALA A 44 5.81 0.09 20.72
C ALA A 44 4.51 -0.54 21.27
N GLU A 45 4.11 -0.18 22.49
CA GLU A 45 2.86 -0.65 23.12
C GLU A 45 1.61 -0.15 22.39
N GLN A 46 1.64 1.09 21.87
CA GLN A 46 0.50 1.69 21.19
C GLN A 46 0.45 1.35 19.69
N MET A 47 1.53 0.79 19.13
CA MET A 47 1.68 0.53 17.70
C MET A 47 0.51 -0.26 17.09
N PRO A 48 0.02 -1.39 17.69
CA PRO A 48 -1.10 -2.13 17.10
C PRO A 48 -2.36 -1.29 16.96
N LYS A 49 -2.68 -0.48 17.99
CA LYS A 49 -3.85 0.41 17.97
C LYS A 49 -3.67 1.55 16.97
N ALA A 50 -2.47 2.10 16.86
CA ALA A 50 -2.18 3.18 15.91
C ALA A 50 -2.28 2.70 14.46
N VAL A 51 -1.83 1.48 14.16
CA VAL A 51 -1.97 0.87 12.82
C VAL A 51 -3.44 0.71 12.45
N GLU A 52 -4.28 0.15 13.33
CA GLU A 52 -5.71 -0.01 13.03
C GLU A 52 -6.42 1.35 12.90
N GLY A 53 -6.04 2.35 13.72
CA GLY A 53 -6.52 3.72 13.58
C GLY A 53 -6.09 4.38 12.25
N ALA A 54 -4.87 4.12 11.79
CA ALA A 54 -4.38 4.61 10.51
C ALA A 54 -5.10 3.94 9.33
N ILE A 55 -5.40 2.64 9.41
CA ILE A 55 -6.22 1.93 8.41
C ILE A 55 -7.63 2.55 8.35
N GLN A 56 -8.26 2.81 9.50
CA GLN A 56 -9.57 3.47 9.54
C GLN A 56 -9.52 4.89 8.95
N SER A 57 -8.51 5.68 9.32
CA SER A 57 -8.32 7.04 8.77
C SER A 57 -8.13 7.01 7.25
N LEU A 58 -7.29 6.10 6.75
CA LEU A 58 -7.09 5.87 5.33
C LEU A 58 -8.41 5.52 4.64
N ASP A 59 -9.19 4.58 5.19
CA ASP A 59 -10.48 4.19 4.62
C ASP A 59 -11.45 5.37 4.47
N HIS A 60 -11.56 6.21 5.51
CA HIS A 60 -12.36 7.44 5.47
C HIS A 60 -11.83 8.45 4.44
N ASN A 61 -10.51 8.52 4.24
CA ASN A 61 -9.91 9.37 3.22
C ASN A 61 -10.23 8.86 1.82
N LEU A 62 -10.10 7.55 1.59
CA LEU A 62 -10.44 6.92 0.31
C LEU A 62 -11.92 7.15 -0.06
N ALA A 63 -12.82 7.16 0.93
CA ALA A 63 -14.25 7.39 0.72
C ALA A 63 -14.57 8.79 0.16
N ARG A 64 -13.66 9.76 0.34
CA ARG A 64 -13.81 11.16 -0.10
C ARG A 64 -13.06 11.48 -1.38
N LEU A 65 -12.29 10.55 -1.93
CA LEU A 65 -11.57 10.76 -3.18
C LEU A 65 -12.53 10.84 -4.37
N SER A 66 -12.12 11.56 -5.43
CA SER A 66 -12.80 11.43 -6.71
C SER A 66 -12.69 9.99 -7.23
N PRO A 67 -13.61 9.53 -8.08
CA PRO A 67 -13.56 8.17 -8.64
C PRO A 67 -12.23 7.83 -9.32
N GLU A 68 -11.64 8.80 -10.02
CA GLU A 68 -10.36 8.64 -10.72
C GLU A 68 -9.21 8.47 -9.73
N MET A 69 -9.15 9.31 -8.69
CA MET A 69 -8.09 9.24 -7.69
C MET A 69 -8.21 7.96 -6.85
N PHE A 70 -9.43 7.58 -6.48
CA PHE A 70 -9.68 6.30 -5.80
C PHE A 70 -9.19 5.12 -6.63
N LYS A 71 -9.50 5.09 -7.93
CA LYS A 71 -9.05 4.04 -8.84
C LYS A 71 -7.52 3.98 -8.93
N LEU A 72 -6.84 5.12 -9.03
CA LEU A 72 -5.38 5.16 -9.07
C LEU A 72 -4.76 4.63 -7.77
N THR A 73 -5.32 4.99 -6.62
CA THR A 73 -4.87 4.46 -5.33
C THR A 73 -5.08 2.95 -5.23
N GLN A 74 -6.23 2.44 -5.67
CA GLN A 74 -6.47 0.99 -5.72
C GLN A 74 -5.50 0.28 -6.66
N GLN A 75 -5.19 0.85 -7.83
CA GLN A 75 -4.21 0.28 -8.75
C GLN A 75 -2.80 0.23 -8.15
N LEU A 76 -2.42 1.23 -7.36
CA LEU A 76 -1.17 1.20 -6.60
C LEU A 76 -1.17 0.04 -5.60
N PHE A 77 -2.25 -0.17 -4.86
CA PHE A 77 -2.36 -1.29 -3.93
C PHE A 77 -2.36 -2.65 -4.65
N ASP A 78 -3.06 -2.78 -5.78
CA ASP A 78 -3.08 -4.00 -6.59
C ASP A 78 -1.67 -4.40 -7.03
N VAL A 79 -0.91 -3.43 -7.54
CA VAL A 79 0.48 -3.64 -7.97
C VAL A 79 1.38 -4.09 -6.82
N LEU A 80 1.10 -3.65 -5.59
CA LEU A 80 1.85 -4.04 -4.39
C LEU A 80 1.36 -5.36 -3.78
N ALA A 81 0.10 -5.73 -3.98
CA ALA A 81 -0.49 -6.97 -3.47
C ALA A 81 -0.15 -8.18 -4.36
N LEU A 82 -0.12 -8.00 -5.68
CA LEU A 82 0.10 -9.07 -6.65
C LEU A 82 1.54 -9.63 -6.54
N PRO A 83 1.73 -10.95 -6.32
CA PRO A 83 3.07 -11.54 -6.17
C PRO A 83 4.00 -11.29 -7.37
N LEU A 84 3.44 -11.30 -8.59
CA LEU A 84 4.21 -11.12 -9.83
C LEU A 84 4.84 -9.73 -9.94
N THR A 85 4.18 -8.70 -9.42
CA THR A 85 4.66 -7.32 -9.47
C THR A 85 5.36 -6.91 -8.19
N ARG A 86 4.95 -7.44 -7.02
CA ARG A 86 5.54 -7.12 -5.71
C ARG A 86 7.05 -7.36 -5.69
N GLY A 87 7.51 -8.57 -5.99
CA GLY A 87 8.94 -8.93 -5.90
C GLY A 87 9.85 -7.98 -6.69
N PRO A 88 9.64 -7.80 -8.01
CA PRO A 88 10.45 -6.89 -8.82
C PRO A 88 10.37 -5.43 -8.41
N LEU A 89 9.20 -4.95 -7.95
CA LEU A 89 8.99 -3.53 -7.64
C LEU A 89 9.47 -3.17 -6.24
N THR A 90 9.29 -4.06 -5.27
CA THR A 90 9.55 -3.77 -3.86
C THR A 90 10.74 -4.53 -3.32
N GLY A 91 11.28 -5.54 -4.02
CA GLY A 91 12.30 -6.46 -3.51
C GLY A 91 11.76 -7.50 -2.52
N ILE A 92 10.45 -7.51 -2.23
CA ILE A 92 9.81 -8.42 -1.27
C ILE A 92 9.14 -9.57 -2.02
N TRP A 93 9.83 -10.70 -2.11
CA TRP A 93 9.37 -11.89 -2.85
C TRP A 93 8.36 -12.74 -2.05
N GLY A 94 8.53 -12.81 -0.73
CA GLY A 94 7.59 -13.44 0.19
C GLY A 94 6.31 -12.63 0.38
N SER A 95 5.37 -13.16 1.15
CA SER A 95 4.14 -12.44 1.51
C SER A 95 4.45 -11.24 2.43
N TRP A 96 3.56 -10.25 2.47
CA TRP A 96 3.76 -9.03 3.25
C TRP A 96 3.84 -9.30 4.76
N GLU A 97 3.12 -10.32 5.23
CA GLU A 97 3.12 -10.77 6.63
C GLU A 97 4.49 -11.26 7.10
N ASN A 98 5.35 -11.66 6.17
CA ASN A 98 6.72 -12.12 6.44
C ASN A 98 7.77 -11.03 6.18
N ALA A 99 7.38 -9.87 5.66
CA ALA A 99 8.31 -8.79 5.38
C ALA A 99 8.76 -8.13 6.69
N SER A 100 10.06 -7.99 6.90
CA SER A 100 10.58 -7.28 8.05
C SER A 100 10.41 -5.77 7.90
N GLY A 101 10.46 -5.03 9.00
CA GLY A 101 10.47 -3.57 8.96
C GLY A 101 11.66 -3.00 8.15
N ASP A 102 12.80 -3.70 8.13
CA ASP A 102 13.95 -3.33 7.31
C ASP A 102 13.70 -3.54 5.82
N ASP A 103 13.02 -4.62 5.44
CA ASP A 103 12.64 -4.86 4.04
C ASP A 103 11.73 -3.75 3.51
N VAL A 104 10.75 -3.34 4.32
CA VAL A 104 9.80 -2.26 4.00
C VAL A 104 10.53 -0.91 3.92
N ARG A 105 11.44 -0.60 4.85
CA ARG A 105 12.27 0.61 4.79
C ARG A 105 13.13 0.65 3.52
N ALA A 106 13.77 -0.46 3.19
CA ALA A 106 14.61 -0.56 2.00
C ALA A 106 13.78 -0.42 0.71
N PHE A 107 12.56 -0.98 0.69
CA PHE A 107 11.59 -0.76 -0.38
C PHE A 107 11.26 0.72 -0.56
N LEU A 108 10.84 1.41 0.50
CA LEU A 108 10.48 2.83 0.45
C LEU A 108 11.65 3.69 -0.03
N SER A 109 12.84 3.46 0.53
CA SER A 109 14.06 4.17 0.15
C SER A 109 14.42 3.96 -1.34
N ARG A 110 14.27 2.74 -1.87
CA ARG A 110 14.48 2.48 -3.30
C ARG A 110 13.49 3.24 -4.18
N TRP A 111 12.22 3.30 -3.79
CA TRP A 111 11.21 4.03 -4.56
C TRP A 111 11.44 5.54 -4.53
N GLU A 112 11.74 6.10 -3.35
CA GLU A 112 12.08 7.52 -3.17
C GLU A 112 13.24 7.94 -4.07
N ASN A 113 14.27 7.10 -4.17
CA ASN A 113 15.53 7.39 -4.87
C ASN A 113 15.59 6.81 -6.30
N SER A 114 14.45 6.33 -6.84
CA SER A 114 14.40 5.69 -8.15
C SER A 114 14.58 6.68 -9.31
N PHE A 115 15.29 6.28 -10.37
CA PHE A 115 15.32 7.03 -11.63
C PHE A 115 14.00 6.91 -12.42
N ILE A 116 13.16 5.92 -12.10
CA ILE A 116 11.84 5.71 -12.71
C ILE A 116 10.84 6.63 -12.00
N GLY A 117 10.37 7.68 -12.68
CA GLY A 117 9.46 8.67 -12.12
C GLY A 117 8.17 8.08 -11.53
N LEU A 118 7.65 7.00 -12.10
CA LEU A 118 6.46 6.32 -11.59
C LEU A 118 6.67 5.72 -10.19
N LEU A 119 7.85 5.18 -9.88
CA LEU A 119 8.14 4.63 -8.55
C LEU A 119 8.29 5.74 -7.52
N ARG A 120 8.90 6.87 -7.91
CA ARG A 120 8.97 8.06 -7.05
C ARG A 120 7.58 8.63 -6.77
N MET A 121 6.72 8.68 -7.78
CA MET A 121 5.32 9.07 -7.61
C MET A 121 4.60 8.10 -6.66
N GLY A 122 4.79 6.80 -6.85
CA GLY A 122 4.27 5.77 -5.94
C GLY A 122 4.71 6.00 -4.50
N HIS A 123 6.00 6.31 -4.26
CA HIS A 123 6.49 6.67 -2.92
C HIS A 123 5.75 7.88 -2.35
N SER A 124 5.65 8.97 -3.11
CA SER A 124 4.92 10.17 -2.67
C SER A 124 3.45 9.87 -2.36
N SER A 125 2.79 9.04 -3.15
CA SER A 125 1.42 8.59 -2.89
C SER A 125 1.31 7.78 -1.61
N LEU A 126 2.27 6.87 -1.34
CA LEU A 126 2.30 6.10 -0.09
C LEU A 126 2.52 6.99 1.13
N MET A 127 3.39 8.00 1.03
CA MET A 127 3.64 8.94 2.14
C MET A 127 2.43 9.82 2.48
N GLN A 128 1.51 10.01 1.54
CA GLN A 128 0.26 10.75 1.77
C GLN A 128 -0.82 9.91 2.48
N LEU A 129 -0.58 8.61 2.70
CA LEU A 129 -1.54 7.72 3.36
C LEU A 129 -1.46 7.76 4.90
N ALA A 130 -0.33 8.21 5.47
CA ALA A 130 -0.12 8.29 6.92
C ALA A 130 -0.35 9.71 7.46
#